data_AF-A0A6M1Z7S3-F1
#
_entry.id   AF-A0A6M1Z7S3-F1
#
_cell.length_a   1.000
_cell.length_b   1.000
_cell.length_c   1.000
_cell.angle_alpha   90.00
_cell.angle_beta   90.00
_cell.angle_gamma   90.00
#
_symmetry.space_group_name_H-M   'P 1'
#
loop_
_entity.id
_entity.type
_entity.pdbx_description
1 polymer ?
#
loop_
_entity_poly.entity_id
_entity_poly.type
_entity_poly.pdbx_seq_one_letter_code
_entity_poly.pdbx_strand_id
1 'polypeptide(L)' 'MENNNFDNFFVEKLYGSNWNQMLKISKVLFESKSEFQDILIFENPIFGKVLALDNVLQTTENDEF' A
#
# COMPACT_ATOMS: atom_id res chain seq x y z
N MET A 1 -18.74 -19.28 -1.59
CA MET A 1 -18.10 -18.82 -2.85
C MET A 1 -17.23 -17.65 -2.45
N GLU A 2 -15.91 -17.84 -2.39
CA GLU A 2 -14.99 -16.74 -2.08
C GLU A 2 -15.00 -15.76 -3.24
N ASN A 3 -15.51 -14.57 -3.00
CA ASN A 3 -15.37 -13.45 -3.93
C ASN A 3 -13.88 -13.10 -3.97
N ASN A 4 -13.17 -13.59 -4.99
CA ASN A 4 -11.83 -13.12 -5.32
C ASN A 4 -11.93 -11.69 -5.87
N ASN A 5 -12.21 -10.76 -4.96
CA ASN A 5 -12.22 -9.35 -5.26
C ASN A 5 -10.76 -8.89 -5.32
N PHE A 6 -10.27 -8.60 -6.52
CA PHE A 6 -8.99 -7.94 -6.74
C PHE A 6 -8.98 -6.49 -6.19
N ASP A 7 -10.10 -6.03 -5.64
CA ASP A 7 -10.32 -4.70 -5.06
C ASP A 7 -9.44 -4.37 -3.84
N ASN A 8 -8.71 -5.35 -3.28
CA ASN A 8 -7.95 -5.16 -2.04
C ASN A 8 -6.43 -5.21 -2.24
N PHE A 9 -5.93 -4.52 -3.26
CA PHE A 9 -4.51 -4.33 -3.50
C PHE A 9 -4.15 -2.85 -3.58
N PHE A 10 -3.09 -2.47 -2.89
CA PHE A 10 -2.36 -1.23 -3.15
C PHE A 10 -1.49 -1.43 -4.39
N VAL A 11 -1.53 -0.49 -5.33
CA VAL A 11 -0.78 -0.58 -6.59
C VAL A 11 0.09 0.66 -6.74
N GLU A 12 1.39 0.46 -6.69
CA GLU A 12 2.39 1.47 -6.99
C GLU A 12 2.84 1.32 -8.45
N LYS A 13 2.77 2.41 -9.21
CA LYS A 13 3.18 2.44 -10.62
C LYS A 13 4.59 3.00 -10.72
N LEU A 14 5.53 2.21 -11.24
CA LEU A 14 6.92 2.63 -11.45
C LEU A 14 7.25 2.78 -12.95
N TYR A 15 8.35 3.50 -13.21
CA TYR A 15 8.93 3.66 -14.56
C TYR A 15 7.92 4.07 -15.64
N GLY A 16 7.09 5.08 -15.35
CA GLY A 16 6.07 5.54 -16.29
C GLY A 16 4.93 4.55 -16.50
N SER A 17 4.60 3.76 -15.47
CA SER A 17 3.57 2.69 -15.50
C SER A 17 3.91 1.49 -16.38
N ASN A 18 5.18 1.34 -16.79
CA ASN A 18 5.64 0.14 -17.50
C ASN A 18 5.85 -1.06 -16.56
N TRP A 19 5.95 -0.80 -15.26
CA TRP A 19 6.06 -1.82 -14.22
C TRP A 19 5.24 -1.40 -13.01
N ASN A 20 4.56 -2.36 -12.37
CA ASN A 20 3.75 -2.09 -11.19
C ASN A 20 4.16 -3.03 -10.07
N GLN A 21 4.21 -2.50 -8.84
CA GLN A 21 4.28 -3.26 -7.61
C GLN A 21 2.90 -3.30 -6.98
N MET A 22 2.48 -4.48 -6.52
CA MET A 22 1.17 -4.68 -5.90
C MET A 22 1.33 -5.33 -4.54
N LEU A 23 0.73 -4.72 -3.52
CA LEU A 23 0.67 -5.28 -2.17
C LEU A 23 -0.79 -5.52 -1.78
N LYS A 24 -1.09 -6.74 -1.31
CA LYS A 24 -2.41 -7.04 -0.77
C LYS A 24 -2.66 -6.19 0.47
N ILE A 25 -3.79 -5.50 0.51
CA ILE A 25 -4.29 -4.82 1.69
C ILE A 25 -5.13 -5.85 2.45
N SER A 26 -4.77 -6.15 3.68
CA SER A 26 -5.64 -6.88 4.61
C SER A 26 -6.61 -5.94 5.30
N LYS A 27 -6.11 -4.76 5.71
CA LYS A 27 -6.88 -3.75 6.44
C LYS A 27 -6.26 -2.37 6.27
N VAL A 28 -7.07 -1.35 6.01
CA VAL A 28 -6.63 0.06 6.10
C VAL A 28 -6.65 0.47 7.56
N LEU A 29 -5.52 1.02 8.04
CA LEU A 29 -5.36 1.49 9.41
C LEU A 29 -5.56 3.00 9.54
N PHE A 30 -5.10 3.74 8.54
CA PHE A 30 -5.19 5.20 8.51
C PHE A 30 -5.16 5.70 7.07
N GLU A 31 -6.01 6.68 6.75
CA GLU A 31 -6.04 7.35 5.46
C GLU A 31 -6.36 8.82 5.70
N SER A 32 -5.50 9.72 5.23
CA SER A 32 -5.71 11.16 5.36
C SER A 32 -4.92 11.93 4.30
N LYS A 33 -5.41 13.11 3.94
CA LYS A 33 -4.64 14.11 3.20
C LYS A 33 -4.08 15.14 4.18
N SER A 34 -2.77 15.37 4.15
CA SER A 34 -2.13 16.46 4.88
C SER A 34 -2.01 17.72 3.99
N GLU A 35 -1.44 18.79 4.52
CA GLU A 35 -1.09 19.97 3.70
C GLU A 35 -0.08 19.63 2.59
N PHE A 36 0.75 18.60 2.79
CA PHE A 36 1.90 18.30 1.93
C PHE A 36 1.69 17.11 1.00
N GLN A 37 0.91 16.11 1.43
CA GLN A 37 0.83 14.81 0.76
C GLN A 37 -0.37 13.96 1.24
N ASP A 38 -0.75 13.00 0.41
CA ASP A 38 -1.69 11.92 0.76
C ASP A 38 -0.98 10.84 1.58
N ILE A 39 -1.59 10.41 2.68
CA ILE A 39 -1.01 9.48 3.65
C ILE A 39 -1.92 8.26 3.74
N LEU A 40 -1.35 7.07 3.51
CA LEU A 40 -2.03 5.79 3.66
C LEU A 40 -1.19 4.84 4.52
N ILE A 41 -1.81 4.26 5.54
CA ILE A 41 -1.22 3.19 6.35
C ILE A 41 -2.15 1.99 6.30
N PHE A 42 -1.62 0.83 5.93
CA PHE A 42 -2.38 -0.42 5.82
C PHE A 42 -1.61 -1.63 6.32
N GLU A 43 -2.32 -2.69 6.69
CA GLU A 43 -1.73 -4.00 7.02
C GLU A 43 -1.63 -4.86 5.77
N ASN A 44 -0.47 -5.46 5.56
CA ASN A 44 -0.19 -6.47 4.55
C ASN A 44 0.08 -7.83 5.25
N PRO A 45 -0.39 -8.96 4.69
CA PRO A 45 -0.24 -10.27 5.33
C PRO A 45 1.21 -10.78 5.43
N ILE A 46 2.15 -10.22 4.64
CA ILE A 46 3.56 -10.63 4.61
C ILE A 46 4.44 -9.54 5.23
N PHE A 47 4.23 -8.28 4.85
CA PHE A 47 5.10 -7.16 5.20
C PHE A 47 4.71 -6.41 6.49
N GLY A 48 3.61 -6.81 7.15
CA GLY A 48 3.12 -6.12 8.35
C GLY A 48 2.50 -4.78 7.99
N LYS A 49 2.71 -3.74 8.82
CA LYS A 49 2.23 -2.39 8.51
C LYS A 49 3.05 -1.78 7.38
N VAL A 50 2.38 -1.14 6.44
CA VAL A 50 2.95 -0.45 5.29
C VAL A 50 2.55 1.02 5.33
N LEU A 51 3.52 1.91 5.14
CA LEU A 51 3.29 3.34 4.93
C LEU A 51 3.47 3.67 3.45
N ALA A 52 2.48 4.33 2.88
CA ALA A 52 2.55 4.93 1.55
C ALA A 52 2.25 6.43 1.62
N LEU A 53 3.01 7.21 0.85
CA LEU A 53 2.85 8.65 0.70
C LEU A 53 2.67 8.97 -0.78
N ASP A 54 1.63 9.72 -1.14
CA ASP A 54 1.29 10.04 -2.54
C ASP A 54 1.25 8.81 -3.47
N ASN A 55 0.75 7.68 -2.95
CA ASN A 55 0.71 6.36 -3.62
C ASN A 55 2.08 5.73 -3.94
N VAL A 56 3.15 6.19 -3.26
CA VAL A 56 4.50 5.62 -3.32
C VAL A 56 4.80 4.90 -2.00
N LEU A 57 5.25 3.65 -2.08
CA LEU A 57 5.59 2.87 -0.90
C LEU A 57 6.83 3.46 -0.24
N GLN A 58 6.76 3.73 1.07
CA GLN A 58 7.88 4.31 1.81
C GLN A 58 8.63 3.26 2.61
N THR A 59 7.89 2.46 3.38
CA THR A 59 8.50 1.51 4.31
C THR A 59 7.51 0.44 4.78
N THR A 60 8.05 -0.69 5.28
CA THR A 60 7.27 -1.79 5.85
C THR A 60 7.85 -2.29 7.17
N GLU A 61 6.99 -2.65 8.13
CA GLU A 61 7.41 -3.08 9.48
C GLU A 61 8.32 -4.32 9.47
N ASN A 62 8.18 -5.20 8.47
CA ASN A 62 8.95 -6.45 8.38
C ASN A 62 10.21 -6.38 7.49
N ASP A 63 10.49 -5.26 6.82
CA ASP A 63 11.73 -5.07 6.04
C ASP A 63 12.60 -3.87 6.47
N GLU A 64 12.24 -3.20 7.57
CA GLU A 64 12.99 -2.06 8.14
C GLU A 64 14.33 -2.42 8.85
N PHE A 65 14.85 -3.64 8.70
CA PHE A 65 16.11 -4.09 9.33
C PHE A 65 17.09 -4.78 8.36
#